data_AF-A0A9X1IIR6-F1
#
_entry.id   AF-A0A9X1IIR6-F1
#
_cell.length_a   1.000
_cell.length_b   1.000
_cell.length_c   1.000
_cell.angle_alpha   90.00
_cell.angle_beta   90.00
_cell.angle_gamma   90.00
#
_symmetry.space_group_name_H-M   'P 1'
#
loop_
_entity.id
_entity.type
_entity.pdbx_description
1 polymer ?
#
loop_
_entity_poly.entity_id
_entity_poly.type
_entity_poly.pdbx_seq_one_letter_code
_entity_poly.pdbx_strand_id
1 'polypeptide(L)' 'MAEGPNPPPVPTMEESNGVYRVHAALPMAGDWTLTLAARVPGETEPVRGQLNIRVR' A
#
# COMPACT_ATOMS: atom_id res chain seq x y z
N MET A 1 1.66 19.73 11.38
CA MET A 1 1.82 18.26 11.46
C MET A 1 2.98 17.93 10.53
N ALA A 2 4.10 17.42 11.04
CA ALA A 2 5.22 17.07 10.19
C ALA A 2 4.84 15.79 9.43
N GLU A 3 4.72 15.88 8.11
CA GLU A 3 4.73 14.68 7.27
C GLU A 3 6.07 13.99 7.50
N GLY A 4 6.05 12.89 8.27
CA GLY A 4 7.16 11.96 8.29
C GLY A 4 7.46 11.49 6.87
N PRO A 5 8.67 10.99 6.58
CA PRO A 5 9.03 10.59 5.22
C PRO A 5 8.04 9.54 4.71
N ASN A 6 7.18 9.94 3.77
CA ASN A 6 6.27 9.01 3.12
C ASN A 6 7.15 8.11 2.22
N PRO A 7 7.21 6.79 2.47
CA PRO A 7 8.02 5.91 1.64
C PRO A 7 7.53 5.96 0.19
N PRO A 8 8.43 5.77 -0.79
CA PRO A 8 8.05 5.78 -2.18
C PRO A 8 6.98 4.70 -2.46
N PRO A 9 6.10 4.93 -3.45
CA PRO A 9 5.11 3.93 -3.87
C PRO A 9 5.80 2.58 -4.15
N VAL A 10 5.28 1.52 -3.53
CA VAL A 10 5.85 0.18 -3.66
C VAL A 10 5.29 -0.49 -4.91
N PRO A 11 6.13 -1.06 -5.80
CA PRO A 11 5.64 -1.82 -6.94
C PRO A 11 4.93 -3.09 -6.46
N THR A 12 3.76 -3.36 -7.03
CA THR A 12 3.06 -4.63 -6.88
C THR A 12 3.62 -5.66 -7.87
N MET A 13 3.86 -6.89 -7.41
CA MET A 13 4.15 -8.02 -8.29
C MET A 13 2.93 -8.94 -8.33
N GLU A 14 2.43 -9.26 -9.52
CA GLU A 14 1.41 -10.29 -9.70
C GLU A 14 2.02 -11.66 -9.43
N GLU A 15 1.46 -12.40 -8.49
CA GLU A 15 1.91 -13.76 -8.16
C GLU A 15 1.12 -14.80 -8.97
N SER A 16 -0.22 -14.75 -8.90
CA SER A 16 -1.16 -15.52 -9.73
C SER A 16 -2.62 -15.18 -9.36
N ASN A 17 -3.59 -15.41 -10.25
CA ASN A 17 -5.04 -15.37 -9.96
C ASN A 17 -5.53 -14.09 -9.24
N GLY A 18 -5.02 -12.92 -9.61
CA GLY A 18 -5.40 -11.65 -8.98
C GLY A 18 -4.82 -11.42 -7.58
N VAL A 19 -3.87 -12.27 -7.15
CA VAL A 19 -3.08 -12.07 -5.93
C VAL A 19 -1.85 -11.24 -6.28
N TYR A 20 -1.72 -10.11 -5.60
CA TYR A 20 -0.58 -9.20 -5.73
C TYR A 20 0.24 -9.18 -4.44
N ARG A 21 1.56 -9.31 -4.56
CA ARG A 21 2.50 -9.21 -3.46
C ARG A 21 3.10 -7.81 -3.42
N VAL A 22 3.16 -7.23 -2.23
CA VAL A 22 3.74 -5.90 -1.97
C VAL A 22 4.81 -6.02 -0.90
N HIS A 23 6.03 -5.57 -1.20
CA HIS A 23 7.14 -5.56 -0.27
C HIS A 23 7.48 -4.12 0.13
N ALA A 24 6.98 -3.69 1.29
CA ALA A 24 7.27 -2.38 1.85
C ALA A 24 8.33 -2.49 2.96
N ALA A 25 9.41 -1.72 2.85
CA ALA A 25 10.36 -1.53 3.94
C ALA A 25 9.92 -0.34 4.80
N LEU A 26 9.55 -0.61 6.06
CA LEU A 26 9.13 0.43 7.01
C LEU A 26 10.34 0.86 7.85
N PRO A 27 10.86 2.08 7.66
CA PRO A 27 12.18 2.47 8.16
C PRO A 27 12.21 2.80 9.67
N MET A 28 11.04 2.95 10.30
CA MET A 28 10.93 3.31 11.72
C MET A 28 9.74 2.59 12.37
N ALA A 29 9.89 2.31 13.67
CA ALA A 29 8.79 1.87 14.51
C ALA A 29 7.69 2.95 14.56
N GLY A 30 6.44 2.52 14.72
CA GLY A 30 5.29 3.41 14.74
C GLY A 30 4.03 2.81 14.15
N ASP A 31 3.00 3.63 14.08
CA ASP A 31 1.76 3.33 13.39
C ASP A 31 1.84 3.80 11.94
N TRP A 32 1.58 2.89 11.02
CA TRP A 32 1.63 3.11 9.59
C TRP A 32 0.27 2.77 8.97
N THR A 33 -0.12 3.52 7.93
CA THR A 33 -1.30 3.19 7.13
C THR A 33 -0.87 2.90 5.70
N LEU A 34 -1.03 1.65 5.27
CA LEU A 34 -0.86 1.25 3.88
C LEU A 34 -2.18 1.51 3.14
N THR A 35 -2.13 2.38 2.12
CA THR A 35 -3.27 2.59 1.21
C THR A 35 -3.01 1.84 -0.09
N LEU A 36 -3.92 0.94 -0.45
CA LEU A 36 -3.92 0.19 -1.70
C LEU A 36 -4.94 0.83 -2.64
N ALA A 37 -4.57 1.00 -3.91
CA ALA A 37 -5.47 1.47 -4.95
C ALA A 37 -5.36 0.55 -6.17
N ALA A 38 -6.46 -0.10 -6.54
CA ALA A 38 -6.53 -0.98 -7.70
C ALA A 38 -7.40 -0.33 -8.78
N ARG A 39 -6.86 -0.22 -10.00
CA ARG A 39 -7.66 0.15 -11.18
C ARG A 39 -8.20 -1.12 -11.81
N VAL A 40 -9.51 -1.28 -11.79
CA VAL A 40 -10.21 -2.37 -12.46
C VAL A 40 -10.64 -1.90 -13.85
N PRO A 41 -10.35 -2.64 -14.93
CA PRO A 41 -10.84 -2.29 -16.26
C PRO A 41 -12.37 -2.16 -16.28
N GLY A 42 -12.87 -1.01 -16.74
CA GLY A 42 -14.30 -0.71 -16.77
C GLY A 42 -14.81 0.16 -15.60
N GLU A 43 -14.03 0.28 -14.52
CA GLU A 43 -14.36 1.19 -13.42
C GLU A 43 -13.77 2.59 -13.66
N THR A 44 -14.55 3.62 -13.35
CA THR A 44 -14.11 5.02 -13.52
C THR A 44 -13.19 5.45 -12.38
N GLU A 45 -13.40 4.93 -11.18
CA GLU A 45 -12.60 5.22 -10.00
C GLU A 45 -11.82 4.00 -9.52
N PRO A 46 -10.60 4.17 -9.00
CA PRO A 46 -9.85 3.07 -8.42
C PRO A 46 -10.51 2.60 -7.11
N VAL A 47 -10.59 1.29 -6.94
CA VAL A 47 -10.99 0.67 -5.67
C VAL A 47 -9.88 0.91 -4.66
N ARG A 48 -10.21 1.46 -3.49
CA ARG A 48 -9.26 1.78 -2.43
C ARG A 48 -9.45 0.89 -1.20
N GLY A 49 -8.34 0.42 -0.65
CA GLY A 49 -8.29 -0.30 0.61
C GLY A 49 -7.27 0.33 1.55
N GLN A 50 -7.51 0.27 2.86
CA GLN A 50 -6.57 0.75 3.87
C GLN A 50 -6.26 -0.36 4.86
N LEU A 51 -4.99 -0.49 5.21
CA LEU A 51 -4.50 -1.41 6.23
C LEU A 51 -3.67 -0.63 7.24
N ASN A 52 -4.03 -0.72 8.52
CA ASN A 52 -3.25 -0.15 9.61
C ASN A 52 -2.24 -1.19 10.11
N ILE A 53 -0.97 -0.78 10.19
CA ILE A 53 0.16 -1.62 10.55
C ILE A 53 0.88 -0.97 11.73
N ARG A 54 1.10 -1.73 12.80
CA ARG A 54 1.90 -1.28 13.95
C ARG A 54 3.26 -1.97 13.95
N VAL A 55 4.32 -1.20 13.76
CA VAL A 55 5.71 -1.66 13.83
C VAL A 55 6.26 -1.32 15.21
N ARG A 56 6.88 -2.30 15.87
CA ARG A 56 7.49 -2.17 17.20
C ARG A 56 8.97 -2.45 17.13
#